data_AF-A0A1A9I2W4-F1
#
_entry.id   AF-A0A1A9I2W4-F1
#
_cell.length_a   1.000
_cell.length_b   1.000
_cell.length_c   1.000
_cell.angle_alpha   90.00
_cell.angle_beta   90.00
_cell.angle_gamma   90.00
#
_symmetry.space_group_name_H-M   'P 1'
#
loop_
_entity.id
_entity.type
_entity.pdbx_description
1 polymer ?
#
loop_
_entity_poly.entity_id
_entity_poly.type
_entity_poly.pdbx_seq_one_letter_code
_entity_poly.pdbx_strand_id
1 'polypeptide(L)'
;MPYLVIGSKNERNEVKPSVEVAVKIADVLEVSLDFLVGKTNVEIDSKALKRLQDIQKLNDTDKATVFEIVDAFLRDRKTKKAYTN
;
A
#
# COMPACT_ATOMS: atom_id res chain seq x y z
N MET A 1 -15.18 9.40 49.32
CA MET A 1 -15.33 8.68 48.03
C MET A 1 -14.92 9.60 46.89
N PRO A 2 -13.65 9.62 46.45
CA PRO A 2 -13.28 10.35 45.24
C PRO A 2 -13.41 9.43 44.02
N TYR A 3 -14.06 9.98 43.01
CA TYR A 3 -14.39 9.39 41.71
C TYR A 3 -13.12 9.05 40.92
N LEU A 4 -13.00 7.80 40.49
CA LEU A 4 -11.96 7.34 39.57
C LEU A 4 -12.36 7.76 38.15
N VAL A 5 -11.77 8.85 37.66
CA VAL A 5 -11.78 9.19 36.23
C VAL A 5 -10.87 8.18 35.52
N ILE A 6 -11.44 7.07 35.06
CA ILE A 6 -10.77 6.21 34.06
C ILE A 6 -10.95 6.90 32.70
N GLY A 7 -10.29 8.03 32.53
CA GLY A 7 -10.16 8.73 31.26
C GLY A 7 -8.83 8.36 30.62
N SER A 8 -8.86 7.34 29.76
CA SER A 8 -8.07 7.30 28.52
C SER A 8 -6.57 7.61 28.65
N LYS A 9 -5.85 6.92 29.52
CA LYS A 9 -4.38 6.97 29.55
C LYS A 9 -3.81 6.02 28.49
N ASN A 10 -3.70 6.55 27.27
CA ASN A 10 -2.65 6.20 26.32
C ASN A 10 -2.62 4.77 25.74
N GLU A 11 -3.74 4.24 25.24
CA GLU A 11 -3.74 3.07 24.31
C GLU A 11 -3.23 3.42 22.89
N ARG A 12 -2.59 4.58 22.72
CA ARG A 12 -1.76 4.87 21.56
C ARG A 12 -0.32 4.95 22.01
N ASN A 13 0.21 3.79 22.36
CA ASN A 13 1.65 3.54 22.42
C ASN A 13 2.16 3.60 20.96
N GLU A 14 2.15 4.79 20.35
CA GLU A 14 2.79 5.08 19.07
C GLU A 14 4.30 4.98 19.27
N VAL A 15 4.79 3.74 19.38
CA VAL A 15 6.20 3.44 19.22
C VAL A 15 6.50 3.76 17.76
N LYS A 16 6.94 4.98 17.51
CA LYS A 16 7.51 5.34 16.21
C LYS A 16 8.69 4.39 16.00
N PRO A 17 8.64 3.48 15.00
CA PRO A 17 9.75 2.58 14.75
C PRO A 17 11.00 3.42 14.48
N SER A 18 12.16 2.94 14.93
CA SER A 18 13.42 3.54 14.50
C SER A 18 13.55 3.41 12.97
N VAL A 19 14.37 4.25 12.35
CA VAL A 19 14.59 4.23 10.89
C VAL A 19 15.01 2.83 10.43
N GLU A 20 15.84 2.14 11.19
CA GLU A 20 16.27 0.77 10.89
C GLU A 20 15.12 -0.26 10.91
N VAL A 21 14.18 -0.12 11.86
CA VAL A 21 12.98 -0.97 11.92
C VAL A 21 12.06 -0.66 10.75
N ALA A 22 11.88 0.61 10.38
CA ALA A 22 11.11 0.99 9.21
C ALA A 22 11.72 0.43 7.91
N VAL A 23 13.05 0.45 7.75
CA VAL A 23 13.74 -0.19 6.62
C VAL A 23 13.45 -1.69 6.57
N LYS A 24 13.60 -2.41 7.70
CA LYS A 24 13.31 -3.85 7.76
C LYS A 24 11.86 -4.17 7.40
N ILE A 25 10.90 -3.35 7.82
CA ILE A 25 9.49 -3.51 7.47
C ILE A 25 9.28 -3.26 5.97
N ALA A 26 9.92 -2.23 5.40
CA ALA A 26 9.84 -1.93 3.98
C ALA A 26 10.39 -3.08 3.12
N ASP A 27 11.53 -3.66 3.54
CA ASP A 27 12.14 -4.81 2.89
C ASP A 27 11.23 -6.06 2.94
N VAL A 28 10.64 -6.36 4.09
CA VAL A 28 9.72 -7.50 4.26
C VAL A 28 8.45 -7.36 3.42
N LEU A 29 7.97 -6.12 3.25
CA LEU A 29 6.79 -5.82 2.44
C LEU A 29 7.12 -5.60 0.96
N GLU A 30 8.40 -5.66 0.57
CA GLU A 30 8.92 -5.37 -0.78
C GLU A 30 8.45 -4.00 -1.33
N VAL A 31 8.40 -3.00 -0.45
CA VAL A 31 8.02 -1.61 -0.79
C VAL A 31 9.17 -0.64 -0.49
N SER A 32 9.14 0.56 -1.06
CA SER A 32 10.12 1.60 -0.70
C SER A 32 9.86 2.17 0.70
N LEU A 33 10.91 2.67 1.36
CA LEU A 33 10.74 3.38 2.64
C LEU A 33 9.78 4.56 2.51
N ASP A 34 9.85 5.31 1.41
CA ASP A 34 8.92 6.41 1.11
C ASP A 34 7.48 5.95 0.95
N PHE A 35 7.25 4.76 0.38
CA PHE A 35 5.93 4.12 0.37
C PHE A 35 5.46 3.76 1.77
N LEU A 36 6.34 3.16 2.58
CA LEU A 36 6.02 2.77 3.95
C LEU A 36 5.67 3.98 4.83
N VAL A 37 6.35 5.12 4.66
CA VAL A 37 6.12 6.35 5.44
C VAL A 37 5.11 7.30 4.78
N GLY A 38 4.46 6.89 3.69
CA GLY A 38 3.45 7.70 2.99
C GLY A 38 3.99 8.97 2.31
N LYS A 39 5.30 9.01 2.00
CA LYS A 39 5.98 10.12 1.29
C LYS A 39 6.04 9.92 -0.23
N THR A 40 5.17 9.09 -0.79
CA THR A 40 5.14 8.88 -2.24
C THR A 40 4.44 10.05 -2.92
N ASN A 41 5.03 10.58 -3.98
CA ASN A 41 4.41 11.59 -4.84
C ASN A 41 3.27 11.02 -5.73
N VAL A 42 2.82 9.79 -5.44
CA VAL A 42 1.74 9.10 -6.15
C VAL A 42 0.50 9.20 -5.28
N GLU A 43 -0.35 10.18 -5.58
CA GLU A 43 -1.68 10.24 -4.98
C GLU A 43 -2.54 9.11 -5.56
N ILE A 44 -2.75 8.06 -4.77
CA ILE A 44 -3.72 7.02 -5.10
C ILE A 44 -5.09 7.53 -4.67
N ASP A 45 -5.95 7.84 -5.63
CA ASP A 45 -7.32 8.22 -5.32
C ASP A 45 -8.07 7.07 -4.60
N SER A 46 -9.08 7.43 -3.80
CA SER A 46 -9.84 6.46 -2.99
C SER A 46 -10.53 5.38 -3.82
N LYS A 47 -10.87 5.67 -5.08
CA LYS A 47 -11.49 4.71 -6.00
C LYS A 47 -10.48 3.70 -6.51
N ALA A 48 -9.26 4.13 -6.83
CA ALA A 48 -8.15 3.27 -7.18
C ALA A 48 -7.77 2.34 -6.02
N LEU A 49 -7.68 2.87 -4.80
CA LEU A 49 -7.41 2.07 -3.60
C LEU A 49 -8.50 1.02 -3.37
N LYS A 50 -9.77 1.40 -3.47
CA LYS A 50 -10.90 0.49 -3.29
C LYS A 50 -10.90 -0.64 -4.31
N ARG A 51 -10.63 -0.33 -5.58
CA ARG A 51 -10.48 -1.36 -6.64
C ARG A 51 -9.36 -2.35 -6.31
N LEU A 52 -8.21 -1.87 -5.82
CA LEU A 52 -7.11 -2.74 -5.42
C LEU A 52 -7.51 -3.65 -4.24
N GLN A 53 -8.21 -3.10 -3.24
CA GLN A 53 -8.73 -3.88 -2.12
C GLN A 53 -9.74 -4.95 -2.56
N ASP A 54 -10.59 -4.63 -3.53
CA ASP A 54 -11.57 -5.59 -4.05
C ASP A 54 -10.88 -6.70 -4.87
N ILE A 55 -9.84 -6.38 -5.65
CA ILE A 55 -9.01 -7.38 -6.34
C ILE A 55 -8.34 -8.33 -5.34
N GLN A 56 -7.86 -7.82 -4.20
CA GLN A 56 -7.23 -8.65 -3.17
C GLN A 56 -8.18 -9.67 -2.54
N LYS A 57 -9.50 -9.41 -2.55
CA LYS A 57 -10.54 -10.31 -2.03
C LYS A 57 -11.00 -11.38 -3.02
N LEU A 58 -10.57 -11.31 -4.28
CA LEU A 58 -10.87 -12.34 -5.28
C LEU A 58 -10.15 -13.65 -4.94
N ASN A 59 -10.66 -14.76 -5.46
CA ASN A 59 -9.93 -16.03 -5.46
C ASN A 59 -8.64 -15.91 -6.29
N ASP A 60 -7.71 -16.84 -6.09
CA ASP A 60 -6.38 -16.76 -6.70
C ASP A 60 -6.44 -16.78 -8.23
N THR A 61 -7.37 -17.53 -8.83
CA THR A 61 -7.55 -17.61 -10.29
C THR A 61 -8.00 -16.28 -10.90
N ASP A 62 -9.03 -15.67 -10.33
CA ASP A 62 -9.57 -14.40 -10.82
C ASP A 62 -8.58 -13.27 -10.57
N LYS A 63 -7.91 -13.29 -9.40
CA LYS A 63 -6.85 -12.35 -9.06
C LYS A 63 -5.70 -12.41 -10.07
N ALA A 64 -5.21 -13.61 -10.39
CA ALA A 64 -4.15 -13.81 -11.37
C ALA A 64 -4.57 -13.29 -12.75
N THR A 65 -5.79 -13.59 -13.18
CA THR A 65 -6.34 -13.10 -14.46
C THR A 65 -6.39 -11.58 -14.53
N VAL A 66 -6.83 -10.92 -13.46
CA VAL A 66 -6.84 -9.44 -13.40
C VAL A 66 -5.43 -8.87 -13.52
N PHE A 67 -4.45 -9.45 -12.83
CA PHE A 67 -3.07 -9.00 -12.92
C PHE A 67 -2.46 -9.24 -14.31
N GLU A 68 -2.75 -10.37 -14.97
CA GLU A 68 -2.32 -10.63 -16.34
C GLU A 68 -2.85 -9.58 -17.32
N ILE A 69 -4.13 -9.19 -17.20
CA ILE A 69 -4.74 -8.16 -18.05
C ILE A 69 -4.07 -6.80 -17.81
N VAL A 70 -3.84 -6.44 -16.54
CA VAL A 70 -3.16 -5.20 -16.18
C VAL A 70 -1.75 -5.18 -16.76
N ASP A 71 -1.00 -6.26 -16.62
CA ASP A 71 0.37 -6.38 -17.12
C ASP A 71 0.44 -6.34 -18.65
N ALA A 72 -0.48 -7.04 -19.32
CA ALA A 72 -0.58 -7.02 -20.79
C ALA A 72 -0.88 -5.60 -21.30
N PHE A 73 -1.83 -4.90 -20.67
CA PHE A 73 -2.17 -3.53 -21.05
C PHE A 73 -1.03 -2.55 -20.81
N LEU A 74 -0.36 -2.64 -19.65
CA LEU A 74 0.79 -1.79 -19.34
C LEU A 74 1.98 -2.07 -20.26
N ARG A 75 2.23 -3.33 -20.59
CA ARG A 75 3.27 -3.74 -21.54
C ARG A 75 2.99 -3.12 -22.89
N ASP A 76 1.80 -3.33 -23.46
CA ASP A 76 1.41 -2.78 -24.77
C ASP A 76 1.63 -1.27 -24.86
N ARG A 77 1.22 -0.53 -23.82
CA ARG A 77 1.39 0.93 -23.80
C ARG A 77 2.87 1.37 -23.67
N LYS A 78 3.70 0.61 -22.98
CA LYS A 78 5.15 0.88 -22.90
C LYS A 78 5.83 0.60 -24.24
N THR A 79 5.54 -0.54 -24.89
CA THR A 79 6.09 -0.86 -26.21
C THR A 79 5.60 0.12 -27.28
N LYS A 80 4.32 0.49 -27.28
CA LYS A 80 3.78 1.45 -28.26
C LYS A 80 4.43 2.85 -28.16
N LYS A 81 4.75 3.30 -26.94
CA LYS A 81 5.53 4.54 -26.73
C LYS A 81 6.95 4.44 -27.28
N ALA A 82 7.57 3.25 -27.26
CA ALA A 82 8.92 3.03 -27.79
C ALA A 82 8.99 3.03 -29.33
N TYR A 83 7.89 2.74 -30.03
CA TYR A 83 7.82 2.78 -31.50
C TYR A 83 7.36 4.13 -32.08
N THR A 84 7.06 5.10 -31.22
CA THR A 84 6.58 6.44 -31.65
C THR A 84 7.65 7.52 -31.41
N ASN A 85 8.92 7.13 -31.27
CA ASN A 85 10.04 8.05 -31.15
C ASN A 85 11.14 7.71 -32.16
#